data_AF-A0A4R5C4V8-F1
#
_entry.id   AF-A0A4R5C4V8-F1
#
_cell.length_a   1.000
_cell.length_b   1.000
_cell.length_c   1.000
_cell.angle_alpha   90.00
_cell.angle_beta   90.00
_cell.angle_gamma   90.00
#
_symmetry.space_group_name_H-M   'P 1'
#
loop_
_entity.id
_entity.type
_entity.pdbx_description
1 polymer ?
#
loop_
_entity_poly.entity_id
_entity_poly.type
_entity_poly.pdbx_seq_one_letter_code
_entity_poly.pdbx_strand_id
1 'polypeptide(L)'
;MGDTEHVVKTLHPQNYADVYYVGDYYRQGNAVLMDLTDVRGPEATQLVDFAAGLVVARGGDMQRVAPKVFLLSHPEQPEQR
;
A
#
# COMPACT_ATOMS: atom_id res chain seq x y z
N MET A 1 -27.08 1.10 2.03
CA MET A 1 -26.46 1.04 3.36
C MET A 1 -25.53 -0.16 3.37
N GLY A 2 -24.34 0.03 2.81
CA GLY A 2 -23.21 -0.86 3.00
C GLY A 2 -22.08 0.10 3.28
N ASP A 3 -21.70 0.20 4.55
CA ASP A 3 -20.46 0.88 4.90
C ASP A 3 -19.37 0.15 4.12
N THR A 4 -18.75 0.81 3.14
CA THR A 4 -17.51 0.30 2.56
C THR A 4 -16.49 0.41 3.68
N GLU A 5 -16.43 -0.60 4.53
CA GLU A 5 -15.47 -0.65 5.62
C GLU A 5 -14.10 -0.52 4.96
N HIS A 6 -13.43 0.60 5.19
CA HIS A 6 -12.08 0.83 4.68
C HIS A 6 -11.14 -0.11 5.43
N VAL A 7 -11.04 -1.35 4.96
CA VAL A 7 -10.20 -2.36 5.59
C VAL A 7 -8.74 -1.98 5.33
N VAL A 8 -8.04 -1.60 6.39
CA VAL A 8 -6.59 -1.40 6.34
C VAL A 8 -5.91 -2.77 6.42
N LYS A 9 -5.21 -3.15 5.36
CA LYS A 9 -4.39 -4.37 5.31
C LYS A 9 -2.98 -4.04 5.74
N THR A 10 -2.57 -4.59 6.88
CA THR A 10 -1.19 -4.47 7.34
C THR A 10 -0.36 -5.61 6.74
N LEU A 11 0.70 -5.27 6.03
CA LEU A 11 1.64 -6.20 5.43
C LEU A 11 3.01 -5.99 6.05
N HIS A 12 3.71 -7.10 6.31
CA HIS A 12 5.10 -7.12 6.75
C HIS A 12 5.94 -7.84 5.69
N PRO A 13 6.22 -7.21 4.52
CA PRO A 13 7.07 -7.80 3.49
C PRO A 13 8.38 -8.32 4.06
N GLN A 14 8.83 -9.47 3.56
CA GLN A 14 10.09 -10.11 3.92
C GLN A 14 11.10 -10.03 2.78
N ASN A 15 10.62 -9.92 1.54
CA ASN A 15 11.45 -9.81 0.35
C ASN A 15 10.69 -9.11 -0.79
N TYR A 16 11.38 -8.89 -1.91
CA TYR A 16 10.79 -8.18 -3.05
C TYR A 16 9.57 -8.88 -3.67
N ALA A 17 9.44 -10.22 -3.58
CA ALA A 17 8.29 -10.92 -4.16
C ALA A 17 6.95 -10.52 -3.52
N ASP A 18 6.98 -9.97 -2.29
CA ASP A 18 5.78 -9.54 -1.57
C ASP A 18 5.14 -8.27 -2.16
N VAL A 19 5.78 -7.60 -3.13
CA VAL A 19 5.15 -6.55 -3.96
C VAL A 19 3.83 -7.04 -4.58
N TYR A 20 3.72 -8.35 -4.86
CA TYR A 20 2.49 -8.94 -5.37
C TYR A 20 1.30 -8.70 -4.44
N TYR A 21 1.46 -8.94 -3.14
CA TYR A 21 0.38 -8.78 -2.16
C TYR A 21 0.04 -7.31 -1.92
N VAL A 22 1.05 -6.43 -1.91
CA VAL A 22 0.84 -4.97 -1.85
C VAL A 22 -0.04 -4.52 -3.02
N GLY A 23 0.32 -4.94 -4.24
CA GLY A 23 -0.43 -4.64 -5.45
C GLY A 23 -1.85 -5.20 -5.45
N ASP A 24 -2.00 -6.46 -5.05
CA ASP A 24 -3.29 -7.15 -5.08
C ASP A 24 -4.30 -6.53 -4.10
N TYR A 25 -3.92 -6.32 -2.83
CA TYR A 25 -4.81 -5.69 -1.86
C TYR A 25 -5.18 -4.26 -2.24
N TYR A 26 -4.20 -3.48 -2.69
CA TYR A 26 -4.43 -2.10 -3.09
C TYR A 26 -5.36 -2.01 -4.31
N ARG A 27 -5.20 -2.88 -5.32
CA ARG A 27 -6.09 -2.93 -6.50
C ARG A 27 -7.52 -3.30 -6.13
N GLN A 28 -7.74 -4.07 -5.07
CA GLN A 28 -9.06 -4.41 -4.53
C GLN A 28 -9.72 -3.25 -3.77
N GLY A 29 -9.04 -2.10 -3.63
CA GLY A 29 -9.57 -0.92 -2.94
C GLY A 29 -9.25 -0.86 -1.46
N ASN A 30 -8.42 -1.77 -0.93
CA ASN A 30 -7.99 -1.72 0.45
C ASN A 30 -6.89 -0.67 0.63
N ALA A 31 -6.89 0.04 1.76
CA ALA A 31 -5.70 0.75 2.20
C ALA A 31 -4.64 -0.27 2.65
N VAL A 32 -3.37 0.01 2.40
CA VAL A 32 -2.26 -0.90 2.75
C VAL A 32 -1.30 -0.20 3.69
N LEU A 33 -1.12 -0.73 4.90
CA LEU A 33 -0.05 -0.36 5.80
C LEU A 33 1.14 -1.31 5.56
N MET A 34 2.16 -0.82 4.87
CA MET A 34 3.35 -1.57 4.51
C MET A 34 4.47 -1.29 5.52
N ASP A 35 4.75 -2.26 6.38
CA ASP A 35 5.84 -2.20 7.37
C ASP A 35 7.09 -2.90 6.82
N LEU A 36 8.13 -2.11 6.55
CA LEU A 36 9.42 -2.57 6.03
C LEU A 36 10.53 -2.61 7.09
N THR A 37 10.18 -2.56 8.38
CA THR A 37 11.15 -2.44 9.49
C THR A 37 12.25 -3.50 9.39
N ASP A 38 11.86 -4.75 9.14
CA ASP A 38 12.76 -5.91 9.05
C ASP A 38 13.38 -6.12 7.66
N VAL A 39 13.04 -5.29 6.67
CA VAL A 39 13.55 -5.40 5.30
C VAL A 39 14.87 -4.66 5.15
N ARG A 40 15.80 -5.27 4.39
CA ARG A 40 17.12 -4.70 4.07
C ARG A 40 16.99 -3.48 3.17
N GLY A 41 17.95 -2.56 3.27
CA GLY A 41 17.93 -1.26 2.57
C GLY A 41 17.59 -1.34 1.07
N PRO A 42 18.29 -2.15 0.25
CA PRO A 42 18.02 -2.21 -1.19
C PRO A 42 16.62 -2.73 -1.52
N GLU A 43 16.16 -3.79 -0.84
CA GLU A 43 14.83 -4.38 -1.05
C GLU A 43 13.72 -3.44 -0.56
N ALA A 44 13.96 -2.74 0.57
CA ALA A 44 13.03 -1.75 1.09
C ALA A 44 12.83 -0.59 0.11
N THR A 45 13.92 -0.10 -0.51
CA THR A 45 13.82 0.92 -1.56
C THR A 45 13.01 0.41 -2.75
N GLN A 46 13.28 -0.81 -3.22
CA GLN A 46 12.52 -1.40 -4.34
C GLN A 46 11.02 -1.57 -4.04
N LEU A 47 10.67 -1.95 -2.81
CA LEU A 47 9.27 -2.04 -2.35
C LEU A 47 8.61 -0.66 -2.31
N VAL A 48 9.33 0.37 -1.84
CA VAL A 48 8.85 1.76 -1.86
C VAL A 48 8.66 2.28 -3.28
N ASP A 49 9.60 2.00 -4.19
CA ASP A 49 9.51 2.41 -5.60
C ASP A 49 8.31 1.75 -6.29
N PHE A 50 8.09 0.46 -6.03
CA PHE A 50 6.91 -0.26 -6.51
C PHE A 50 5.62 0.38 -5.98
N ALA A 51 5.53 0.64 -4.67
CA ALA A 51 4.38 1.26 -4.03
C ALA A 51 4.09 2.65 -4.59
N ALA A 52 5.12 3.48 -4.76
CA ALA A 52 4.99 4.82 -5.34
C ALA A 52 4.46 4.75 -6.78
N GLY A 53 5.00 3.85 -7.60
CA GLY A 53 4.51 3.63 -8.96
C GLY A 53 3.04 3.20 -9.01
N LEU A 54 2.65 2.27 -8.13
CA LEU A 54 1.27 1.80 -8.01
C LEU A 54 0.30 2.92 -7.61
N VAL A 55 0.69 3.72 -6.63
CA VAL A 55 -0.09 4.85 -6.13
C VAL A 55 -0.28 5.91 -7.20
N VAL A 56 0.79 6.30 -7.89
CA VAL A 56 0.74 7.26 -9.03
C VAL A 56 -0.15 6.72 -10.15
N ALA A 57 0.03 5.45 -10.53
CA ALA A 57 -0.73 4.85 -11.63
C ALA A 57 -2.24 4.76 -11.35
N ARG A 58 -2.63 4.65 -10.08
CA ARG A 58 -4.04 4.57 -9.66
C ARG A 58 -4.58 5.88 -9.10
N GLY A 59 -3.78 6.94 -9.02
CA GLY A 59 -4.19 8.24 -8.49
C GLY A 59 -4.49 8.24 -6.98
N GLY A 60 -3.83 7.40 -6.19
CA GLY A 60 -3.97 7.40 -4.73
C GLY A 60 -2.93 8.26 -4.03
N ASP A 61 -2.71 7.99 -2.74
CA ASP A 61 -1.69 8.66 -1.92
C ASP A 61 -0.77 7.66 -1.20
N MET A 62 0.46 8.08 -0.89
CA MET A 62 1.44 7.31 -0.13
C MET A 62 2.08 8.19 0.94
N GLN A 63 1.88 7.83 2.20
CA GLN A 63 2.36 8.59 3.35
C GLN A 63 3.31 7.74 4.20
N ARG A 64 4.45 8.31 4.60
CA ARG A 64 5.31 7.67 5.61
C ARG A 64 4.78 8.02 7.00
N VAL A 65 4.35 7.02 7.76
CA VAL A 65 3.75 7.20 9.10
C VAL A 65 4.73 6.91 10.24
N ALA A 66 5.77 6.13 9.98
CA ALA A 66 6.88 5.86 10.89
C ALA A 66 8.15 5.48 10.11
N PRO A 67 9.34 5.36 10.74
CA PRO A 67 10.53 4.89 10.05
C PRO A 67 10.29 3.55 9.36
N LYS A 68 10.44 3.53 8.02
CA LYS A 68 10.16 2.36 7.16
C LYS A 68 8.71 1.83 7.16
N VAL A 69 7.75 2.58 7.69
CA VAL A 69 6.33 2.22 7.65
C VAL A 69 5.57 3.22 6.80
N PHE A 70 4.85 2.72 5.80
CA PHE A 70 4.15 3.51 4.80
C PHE A 70 2.68 3.11 4.71
N LEU A 71 1.80 4.10 4.66
CA LEU A 71 0.39 3.93 4.36
C LEU A 71 0.15 4.26 2.89
N LEU A 72 -0.45 3.33 2.15
CA LEU A 72 -0.92 3.52 0.78
C LEU A 72 -2.44 3.62 0.82
N SER A 73 -2.97 4.74 0.36
CA SER A 73 -4.40 5.03 0.32
C SER A 73 -4.87 4.96 -1.13
N HIS A 74 -5.83 4.07 -1.41
CA HIS A 74 -6.50 4.04 -2.71
C HIS A 74 -7.30 5.33 -2.88
N PRO A 75 -7.42 5.92 -4.09
CA PRO A 75 -8.34 7.04 -4.28
C PRO A 75 -9.73 6.64 -3.79
N GLU A 76 -10.42 7.54 -3.10
CA GLU A 76 -11.83 7.37 -2.79
C GLU A 76 -12.56 6.97 -4.07
N GLN A 77 -13.29 5.85 -4.04
CA GLN A 77 -14.25 5.63 -5.10
C GLN A 77 -15.25 6.80 -4.97
N PRO A 78 -15.44 7.64 -6.02
CA PRO A 78 -16.50 8.63 -5.96
C PRO A 78 -17.77 7.86 -5.62
N GLU A 79 -18.44 8.29 -4.53
CA GLU A 79 -19.66 7.68 -4.02
C GLU A 79 -20.54 7.32 -5.22
N GLN A 80 -20.81 6.03 -5.38
CA GLN A 80 -21.55 5.51 -6.52
C GLN A 80 -22.89 6.26 -6.59
N ARG A 81 -23.03 7.12 -7.59
CA ARG A 81 -24.31 7.78 -7.92
C ARG A 81 -25.31 6.76 -8.46
#